data_AF-A0A8S2FJF2-F1
#
_entry.id   AF-A0A8S2FJF2-F1
#
_cell.length_a   1.000
_cell.length_b   1.000
_cell.length_c   1.000
_cell.angle_alpha   90.00
_cell.angle_beta   90.00
_cell.angle_gamma   90.00
#
_symmetry.space_group_name_H-M   'P 1'
#
loop_
_entity.id
_entity.type
_entity.pdbx_description
1 polymer ?
#
loop_
_entity_poly.entity_id
_entity_poly.type
_entity_poly.pdbx_seq_one_letter_code
_entity_poly.pdbx_strand_id
1 'polypeptide(L)'
;MDSYCIFIYFVFLTLFHNVYTSSFSKKHAGHLKAFGSAGPFLKIDELNEFPSSFIFFNNYLRKSQTVLFRQVLSNDPYLSMWQKDERLKSVDGLHDAPISVETVKKEDRKQNILQMTFSQLTYD
;
A
#
# COMPACT_ATOMS: atom_id res chain seq x y z
N MET A 1 -50.06 -17.30 -37.90
CA MET A 1 -48.68 -17.20 -37.39
C MET A 1 -48.81 -16.91 -35.92
N ASP A 2 -48.72 -17.97 -35.15
CA ASP A 2 -49.58 -18.14 -33.98
C ASP A 2 -48.85 -17.64 -32.73
N SER A 3 -49.56 -16.87 -31.91
CA SER A 3 -49.03 -16.19 -30.72
C SER A 3 -48.26 -17.13 -29.76
N TYR A 4 -48.58 -18.43 -29.81
CA TYR A 4 -47.89 -19.50 -29.10
C TYR A 4 -46.42 -19.68 -29.52
N CYS A 5 -46.09 -19.52 -30.80
CA CYS A 5 -44.71 -19.61 -31.29
C CYS A 5 -43.84 -18.48 -30.74
N ILE A 6 -44.40 -17.28 -30.59
CA ILE A 6 -43.70 -16.11 -30.04
C ILE A 6 -43.44 -16.31 -28.54
N PHE A 7 -44.43 -16.81 -27.80
CA PHE A 7 -44.28 -17.09 -26.37
C PHE A 7 -43.22 -18.18 -26.09
N ILE A 8 -43.24 -19.27 -26.86
CA ILE A 8 -42.23 -20.34 -26.75
C ILE A 8 -40.83 -19.81 -27.06
N TYR A 9 -40.69 -18.96 -28.09
CA TYR A 9 -39.41 -18.34 -28.44
C TYR A 9 -38.89 -17.41 -27.33
N PHE A 10 -39.75 -16.63 -26.69
CA PHE A 10 -39.39 -15.78 -25.55
C PHE A 10 -38.97 -16.58 -24.31
N VAL A 11 -39.68 -17.68 -24.01
CA VAL A 11 -39.29 -18.59 -22.91
C VAL A 11 -37.94 -19.24 -23.22
N PHE A 12 -37.70 -19.65 -24.46
CA PHE A 12 -36.41 -20.20 -24.88
C PHE A 12 -35.29 -19.16 -24.73
N LEU A 13 -35.50 -17.92 -25.18
CA LEU A 13 -34.51 -16.85 -25.05
C LEU A 13 -34.18 -16.53 -23.59
N THR A 14 -35.19 -16.43 -22.72
CA THR A 14 -34.97 -16.12 -21.30
C THR A 14 -34.29 -17.25 -20.54
N LEU A 15 -34.59 -18.51 -20.84
CA LEU A 15 -33.90 -19.66 -20.26
C LEU A 15 -32.44 -19.75 -20.73
N PHE A 16 -32.17 -19.57 -22.02
CA PHE A 16 -30.80 -19.60 -22.54
C PHE A 16 -29.95 -18.41 -22.07
N HIS A 17 -30.54 -17.22 -21.90
CA HIS A 17 -29.83 -16.05 -21.38
C HIS A 17 -29.43 -16.23 -19.91
N ASN A 18 -30.31 -16.78 -19.06
CA ASN A 18 -30.02 -17.04 -17.65
C ASN A 18 -28.99 -18.15 -17.43
N VAL A 19 -28.94 -19.16 -18.30
CA VAL A 19 -27.90 -20.21 -18.24
C VAL A 19 -26.53 -19.66 -18.62
N TYR A 20 -26.45 -18.75 -19.59
CA TYR A 20 -25.17 -18.16 -20.02
C TYR A 20 -24.55 -17.22 -18.98
N THR A 21 -25.36 -16.41 -18.29
CA THR A 21 -24.86 -15.43 -17.31
C THR A 21 -24.31 -16.08 -16.03
N SER A 22 -24.87 -17.22 -15.61
CA SER A 22 -24.40 -17.94 -14.43
C SER A 22 -23.05 -18.66 -14.61
N SER A 23 -22.66 -18.95 -15.85
CA SER A 23 -21.42 -19.70 -16.17
C SER A 23 -20.20 -18.79 -16.42
N PHE A 24 -20.41 -17.53 -16.84
CA PHE A 24 -19.31 -16.59 -17.09
C PHE A 24 -18.66 -16.03 -15.81
N SER A 25 -19.42 -15.94 -14.71
CA SER A 25 -18.94 -15.38 -13.44
C SER A 25 -17.92 -16.29 -12.71
N LYS A 26 -17.98 -17.62 -12.91
CA LYS A 26 -17.16 -18.56 -12.12
C LYS A 26 -15.75 -18.85 -12.68
N LYS A 27 -15.45 -18.52 -13.94
CA LYS A 27 -14.19 -18.93 -14.59
C LYS A 27 -13.00 -17.98 -14.38
N HIS A 28 -13.22 -16.78 -13.87
CA HIS A 28 -12.15 -15.78 -13.65
C HIS A 28 -12.12 -15.22 -12.23
N ALA A 29 -12.10 -16.10 -11.22
CA ALA A 29 -11.83 -15.76 -9.82
C ALA A 29 -10.38 -15.26 -9.55
N GLY A 30 -9.64 -14.88 -10.60
CA GLY A 30 -8.23 -14.47 -10.51
C GLY A 30 -8.03 -13.06 -9.96
N HIS A 31 -9.05 -12.20 -10.02
CA HIS A 31 -8.95 -10.79 -9.61
C HIS A 31 -9.32 -10.52 -8.14
N LEU A 32 -9.74 -11.55 -7.39
CA LEU A 32 -10.18 -11.41 -6.00
C LEU A 32 -9.16 -11.96 -4.98
N LYS A 33 -8.00 -12.43 -5.43
CA LYS A 33 -6.96 -12.86 -4.52
C LYS A 33 -6.41 -11.64 -3.78
N ALA A 34 -6.12 -11.78 -2.48
CA ALA A 34 -5.53 -10.70 -1.70
C ALA A 34 -4.27 -10.16 -2.39
N PHE A 35 -4.09 -8.84 -2.36
CA PHE A 35 -2.88 -8.21 -2.90
C PHE A 35 -1.63 -8.87 -2.30
N GLY A 36 -0.67 -9.24 -3.15
CA GLY A 36 0.57 -9.92 -2.73
C GLY A 36 0.48 -11.45 -2.61
N SER A 37 -0.71 -12.06 -2.68
CA SER A 37 -0.86 -13.53 -2.53
C SER A 37 -0.30 -14.39 -3.68
N ALA A 38 -0.05 -13.79 -4.84
CA ALA A 38 0.55 -14.45 -6.01
C ALA A 38 1.74 -13.65 -6.58
N GLY A 39 2.17 -12.59 -5.89
CA GLY A 39 3.28 -11.76 -6.34
C GLY A 39 4.61 -12.48 -6.12
N PRO A 40 5.58 -12.35 -7.04
CA PRO A 40 6.93 -12.84 -6.76
C PRO A 40 7.50 -12.10 -5.55
N PHE A 41 8.22 -12.81 -4.69
CA PHE A 41 9.12 -12.16 -3.74
C PHE A 41 10.18 -11.41 -4.55
N LEU A 42 10.01 -10.10 -4.70
CA LEU A 42 10.97 -9.27 -5.42
C LEU A 42 12.23 -9.15 -4.57
N LYS A 43 13.34 -9.63 -5.12
CA LYS A 43 14.66 -9.40 -4.51
C LYS A 43 14.90 -7.89 -4.49
N ILE A 44 15.12 -7.35 -3.31
CA ILE A 44 15.53 -5.95 -3.14
C ILE A 44 17.04 -5.90 -3.32
N ASP A 45 17.49 -5.08 -4.27
CA ASP A 45 18.92 -4.86 -4.46
C ASP A 45 19.45 -3.96 -3.36
N GLU A 46 20.67 -4.25 -2.88
CA GLU A 46 21.33 -3.47 -1.84
C GLU A 46 22.58 -2.80 -2.42
N LEU A 47 22.68 -1.49 -2.28
CA LEU A 47 23.81 -0.68 -2.75
C LEU A 47 24.44 0.02 -1.56
N ASN A 48 25.77 0.04 -1.49
CA ASN A 48 26.51 0.73 -0.41
C ASN A 48 26.75 2.23 -0.71
N GLU A 49 26.42 2.66 -1.92
CA GLU A 49 26.65 4.02 -2.39
C GLU A 49 25.49 4.48 -3.28
N PHE A 50 25.35 5.80 -3.45
CA PHE A 50 24.36 6.34 -4.37
C PHE A 50 24.81 6.14 -5.82
N PRO A 51 24.03 5.44 -6.66
CA PRO A 51 24.33 5.31 -8.08
C PRO A 51 24.19 6.67 -8.76
N SER A 52 24.82 6.82 -9.93
CA SER A 52 24.61 8.00 -10.77
C SER A 52 23.13 8.14 -11.14
N SER A 53 22.67 9.37 -11.38
CA SER A 53 21.26 9.64 -11.70
C SER A 53 20.76 8.82 -12.89
N PHE A 54 21.62 8.60 -13.90
CA PHE A 54 21.30 7.77 -15.06
C PHE A 54 21.10 6.30 -14.68
N ILE A 55 21.97 5.73 -13.85
CA ILE A 55 21.86 4.35 -13.36
C ILE A 55 20.62 4.22 -12.48
N PHE A 56 20.42 5.15 -11.54
CA PHE A 56 19.25 5.15 -10.66
C PHE A 56 17.94 5.17 -11.45
N PHE A 57 17.84 6.10 -12.41
CA PHE A 57 16.66 6.27 -13.24
C PHE A 57 16.37 5.03 -14.07
N ASN A 58 17.36 4.53 -14.82
CA ASN A 58 17.14 3.45 -15.77
C ASN A 58 16.93 2.08 -15.11
N ASN A 59 17.59 1.82 -13.98
CA ASN A 59 17.60 0.50 -13.37
C ASN A 59 16.58 0.36 -12.25
N TYR A 60 16.21 1.44 -11.55
CA TYR A 60 15.31 1.36 -10.40
C TYR A 60 14.03 2.15 -10.63
N LEU A 61 14.11 3.47 -10.83
CA LEU A 61 12.92 4.34 -10.88
C LEU A 61 12.01 4.02 -12.06
N ARG A 62 12.55 3.96 -13.29
CA ARG A 62 11.79 3.68 -14.52
C ARG A 62 11.17 2.29 -14.52
N LYS A 63 11.78 1.34 -13.81
CA LYS A 63 11.33 -0.04 -13.69
C LYS A 63 10.44 -0.30 -12.47
N SER A 64 10.16 0.73 -11.66
CA SER A 64 9.45 0.61 -10.39
C SER A 64 10.05 -0.46 -9.47
N GLN A 65 11.38 -0.58 -9.46
CA GLN A 65 12.11 -1.55 -8.66
C GLN A 65 12.65 -0.90 -7.40
N THR A 66 12.33 -1.48 -6.24
CA THR A 66 12.83 -1.04 -4.93
C THR A 66 14.31 -1.35 -4.79
N VAL A 67 15.06 -0.43 -4.18
CA VAL A 67 16.49 -0.57 -3.86
C VAL A 67 16.74 -0.07 -2.44
N LEU A 68 17.60 -0.76 -1.71
CA LEU A 68 18.05 -0.39 -0.37
C LEU A 68 19.45 0.24 -0.48
N PHE A 69 19.58 1.48 0.00
CA PHE A 69 20.87 2.14 0.12
C PHE A 69 21.42 1.95 1.54
N ARG A 70 22.49 1.20 1.68
CA ARG A 70 23.21 1.03 2.94
C ARG A 70 24.27 2.12 3.07
N GLN A 71 24.51 2.56 4.30
CA GLN A 71 25.61 3.47 4.67
C GLN A 71 25.59 4.85 4.00
N VAL A 72 24.59 5.19 3.19
CA VAL A 72 24.52 6.50 2.51
C VAL A 72 24.34 7.69 3.45
N LEU A 73 23.76 7.47 4.64
CA LEU A 73 23.62 8.48 5.69
C LEU A 73 24.76 8.44 6.71
N SER A 74 25.81 7.63 6.51
CA SER A 74 26.91 7.49 7.47
C SER A 74 27.66 8.79 7.74
N ASN A 75 27.71 9.68 6.73
CA ASN A 75 28.32 11.00 6.83
C ASN A 75 27.31 12.12 7.12
N ASP A 76 26.03 11.79 7.34
CA ASP A 76 25.01 12.79 7.64
C ASP A 76 25.19 13.29 9.09
N PRO A 77 25.49 14.59 9.30
CA PRO A 77 25.70 15.13 10.65
C PRO A 77 24.44 15.01 11.52
N TYR A 78 23.26 15.02 10.91
CA TYR A 78 21.99 14.92 11.62
C TYR A 78 21.68 13.49 12.06
N LEU A 79 22.19 12.46 11.38
CA LEU A 79 21.88 11.07 11.74
C LEU A 79 22.22 10.78 13.21
N SER A 80 23.39 11.26 13.67
CA SER A 80 23.81 11.14 15.07
C SER A 80 22.91 11.90 16.05
N MET A 81 22.27 12.98 15.62
CA MET A 81 21.41 13.81 16.45
C MET A 81 20.07 13.13 16.76
N TRP A 82 19.59 12.26 15.86
CA TRP A 82 18.33 11.53 16.01
C TRP A 82 18.50 10.12 16.59
N GLN A 83 19.72 9.74 17.02
CA GLN A 83 19.95 8.43 17.67
C GLN A 83 19.39 8.36 19.08
N LYS A 84 19.16 9.51 19.71
CA LYS A 84 18.66 9.62 21.08
C LYS A 84 17.63 10.72 21.18
N ASP A 85 16.71 10.57 22.13
CA ASP A 85 15.59 11.49 22.30
C ASP A 85 15.98 12.83 22.95
N GLU A 86 17.23 13.01 23.43
CA GLU A 86 17.60 14.27 24.10
C GLU A 86 17.50 15.48 23.16
N ARG A 87 17.78 15.28 21.87
CA ARG A 87 17.61 16.35 20.88
C ARG A 87 16.15 16.71 20.69
N LEU A 88 15.27 15.73 20.60
CA LEU A 88 13.82 15.95 20.55
C LEU A 88 13.35 16.76 21.77
N LYS A 89 13.82 16.42 22.97
CA LYS A 89 13.47 17.12 24.20
C LYS A 89 13.97 18.56 24.27
N SER A 90 15.02 18.90 23.51
CA SER A 90 15.62 20.24 23.47
C SER A 90 15.02 21.18 22.42
N VAL A 91 14.09 20.69 21.58
CA VAL A 91 13.44 21.53 20.57
C VAL A 91 12.36 22.39 21.23
N ASP A 92 12.57 23.70 21.22
CA ASP A 92 11.61 24.65 21.75
C ASP A 92 10.25 24.52 21.07
N GLY A 93 9.18 24.47 21.87
CA GLY A 93 7.81 24.32 21.40
C GLY A 93 7.43 22.92 20.91
N LEU A 94 8.36 21.96 20.87
CA LEU A 94 8.02 20.60 20.44
C LEU A 94 7.14 19.89 21.46
N HIS A 95 7.42 20.04 22.76
CA HIS A 95 6.67 19.37 23.84
C HIS A 95 5.17 19.70 23.83
N ASP A 96 4.83 20.96 23.52
CA ASP A 96 3.45 21.45 23.45
C ASP A 96 2.83 21.28 22.06
N ALA A 97 3.61 20.83 21.07
CA ALA A 97 3.13 20.67 19.71
C ALA A 97 2.07 19.56 19.64
N PRO A 98 0.88 19.83 19.06
CA PRO A 98 -0.11 18.80 18.83
C PRO A 98 0.37 17.85 17.74
N ILE A 99 0.31 16.56 18.01
CA ILE A 99 0.67 15.48 17.10
C ILE A 99 -0.47 14.48 16.95
N SER A 100 -0.49 13.83 15.78
CA SER A 100 -1.42 12.76 15.45
C SER A 100 -0.75 11.41 15.64
N VAL A 101 -1.30 10.59 16.53
CA VAL A 101 -0.75 9.28 16.89
C VAL A 101 -1.66 8.16 16.39
N GLU A 102 -1.08 7.25 15.60
CA GLU A 102 -1.71 5.99 15.19
C GLU A 102 -1.53 4.96 16.33
N THR A 103 -2.62 4.34 16.81
CA THR A 103 -2.55 3.41 17.96
C THR A 103 -2.64 1.92 17.58
N VAL A 104 -3.00 1.61 16.34
CA VAL A 104 -3.03 0.24 15.79
C VAL A 104 -2.29 0.22 14.45
N LYS A 105 -1.98 -0.99 13.96
CA LYS A 105 -1.38 -1.17 12.64
C LYS A 105 -2.20 -0.48 11.55
N LYS A 106 -1.50 0.30 10.73
CA LYS A 106 -1.97 1.08 9.58
C LYS A 106 -2.84 0.35 8.55
N GLU A 107 -2.92 -0.97 8.60
CA GLU A 107 -3.79 -1.75 7.71
C GLU A 107 -5.27 -1.41 7.93
N ASP A 108 -5.67 -0.99 9.14
CA ASP A 108 -7.00 -0.44 9.39
C ASP A 108 -7.03 1.09 9.26
N ARG A 109 -7.34 1.56 8.06
CA ARG A 109 -7.43 3.00 7.75
C ARG A 109 -8.71 3.68 8.28
N LYS A 110 -9.60 2.93 8.94
CA LYS A 110 -10.84 3.48 9.54
C LYS A 110 -10.65 3.81 11.02
N GLN A 111 -9.47 3.56 11.56
CA GLN A 111 -9.19 3.74 12.97
C GLN A 111 -9.16 5.23 13.36
N ASN A 112 -9.60 5.52 14.58
CA ASN A 112 -9.47 6.84 15.17
C ASN A 112 -7.99 7.18 15.40
N ILE A 113 -7.56 8.30 14.83
CA ILE A 113 -6.28 8.93 15.11
C ILE A 113 -6.40 9.66 16.45
N LEU A 114 -5.49 9.40 17.38
CA LEU A 114 -5.46 10.09 18.66
C LEU A 114 -4.67 11.41 18.50
N GLN A 115 -5.29 12.52 18.89
CA GLN A 115 -4.61 13.82 18.97
C GLN A 115 -4.09 14.00 20.39
N MET A 116 -2.79 14.23 20.53
CA MET A 116 -2.14 14.49 21.82
C MET A 116 -0.94 15.42 21.61
N THR A 117 -0.36 15.97 22.68
CA THR A 117 0.90 16.71 22.55
C THR A 117 2.08 15.76 22.46
N PHE A 118 3.20 16.22 21.89
CA PHE A 118 4.42 15.41 21.82
C PHE A 118 4.89 14.96 23.21
N SER A 119 4.76 15.82 24.21
CA SER A 119 5.05 15.48 25.61
C SER A 119 4.27 14.23 26.04
N GLN A 120 2.94 14.22 25.84
CA GLN A 120 2.08 13.08 26.23
C GLN A 120 2.54 11.75 25.62
N LEU A 121 3.08 11.73 24.40
CA LEU A 121 3.58 10.49 23.77
C LEU A 121 4.86 9.95 24.42
N THR A 122 5.72 10.82 24.95
CA THR A 122 7.08 10.44 25.41
C THR A 122 7.18 10.12 26.90
N TYR A 123 6.13 10.41 27.68
CA TYR A 123 6.09 10.22 29.13
C TYR A 123 5.15 9.10 29.61
N ASP A 124 4.46 8.40 28.69
CA ASP A 124 3.73 7.15 28.93
C ASP A 124 4.63 5.91 28.69
#